data_AF-A0ABD6A7N5-F1
#
_entry.id   AF-A0ABD6A7N5-F1
#
_cell.length_a   1.000
_cell.length_b   1.000
_cell.length_c   1.000
_cell.angle_alpha   90.00
_cell.angle_beta   90.00
_cell.angle_gamma   90.00
#
_symmetry.space_group_name_H-M   'P 1'
#
loop_
_entity.id
_entity.type
_entity.pdbx_description
1 polymer ?
#
loop_
_entity_poly.entity_id
_entity_poly.type
_entity_poly.pdbx_seq_one_letter_code
_entity_poly.pdbx_strand_id
1 'polypeptide(L)'
;MANVSTPHITTEDQERLARTLGISDAVGGETLTLSEMKTAVDADTTPEFASLGEAIRSDLEGRLDVDLLRSALSDLAAQIDRLPEVRERGIPRGEREPEVLYRELVEPGWRVYDHLQEVDFFESVDANASRFEPEYIRDTAHELIGADELTSALAEIGFDDREQTVLVMDIVNNNTRLSRWVPTAEIPEGVEFNVEFVPPLHQRAMGGALLWIRTLDVHLWQKRVLITERILDDGFWDIKAMLGGLYLLTMAALEVADATEAAITDSQLSAALTASAAILIVNQEDICSDMYHITEEMRAPSEAR
;
A
#
# COMPACT_ATOMS: atom_id res chain seq x y z
N MET A 1 -12.52 -0.21 -24.78
CA MET A 1 -11.95 -0.08 -23.44
C MET A 1 -12.03 -1.47 -22.84
N ALA A 2 -10.90 -2.17 -22.79
CA ALA A 2 -10.84 -3.46 -22.12
C ALA A 2 -11.17 -3.23 -20.64
N ASN A 3 -11.96 -4.12 -20.04
CA ASN A 3 -12.18 -4.13 -18.60
C ASN A 3 -10.82 -4.45 -17.98
N VAL A 4 -10.07 -3.42 -17.58
CA VAL A 4 -8.88 -3.59 -16.75
C VAL A 4 -9.37 -4.26 -15.47
N SER A 5 -8.74 -5.39 -15.12
CA SER A 5 -9.25 -6.32 -14.11
C SER A 5 -9.49 -5.61 -12.77
N THR A 6 -10.75 -5.42 -12.41
CA THR A 6 -11.15 -4.97 -11.09
C THR A 6 -10.88 -6.11 -10.10
N PRO A 7 -10.26 -5.84 -8.93
CA PRO A 7 -9.95 -6.88 -7.96
C PRO A 7 -11.19 -7.73 -7.62
N HIS A 8 -11.01 -9.05 -7.61
CA HIS A 8 -12.07 -10.01 -7.34
C HIS A 8 -12.32 -10.13 -5.84
N ILE A 9 -13.48 -9.69 -5.39
CA ILE A 9 -13.90 -9.80 -3.99
C ILE A 9 -14.82 -11.02 -3.85
N THR A 10 -14.45 -11.99 -3.02
CA THR A 10 -15.32 -13.13 -2.71
C THR A 10 -16.31 -12.82 -1.60
N THR A 11 -17.38 -13.60 -1.50
CA THR A 11 -18.34 -13.50 -0.38
C THR A 11 -17.65 -13.77 0.96
N GLU A 12 -16.69 -14.70 1.00
CA GLU A 12 -15.93 -14.99 2.23
C GLU A 12 -15.08 -13.78 2.67
N ASP A 13 -14.50 -13.05 1.71
CA ASP A 13 -13.73 -11.84 2.02
C ASP A 13 -14.61 -10.73 2.57
N GLN A 14 -15.83 -10.59 2.06
CA GLN A 14 -16.84 -9.64 2.55
C GLN A 14 -17.34 -10.00 3.95
N GLU A 15 -17.62 -11.28 4.20
CA GLU A 15 -17.99 -11.77 5.53
C GLU A 15 -16.87 -11.59 6.55
N ARG A 16 -15.61 -11.74 6.13
CA ARG A 16 -14.44 -11.50 6.98
C ARG A 16 -14.27 -10.00 7.27
N LEU A 17 -14.36 -9.15 6.26
CA LEU A 17 -14.32 -7.68 6.39
C LEU A 17 -15.37 -7.19 7.40
N ALA A 18 -16.65 -7.55 7.19
CA ALA A 18 -17.74 -7.11 8.06
C ALA A 18 -17.56 -7.58 9.51
N ARG A 19 -17.12 -8.83 9.71
CA ARG A 19 -16.84 -9.38 11.06
C ARG A 19 -15.71 -8.63 11.76
N THR A 20 -14.60 -8.36 11.07
CA THR A 20 -13.46 -7.66 11.66
C THR A 20 -13.82 -6.23 12.04
N LEU A 21 -14.59 -5.54 11.19
CA LEU A 21 -15.06 -4.18 11.45
C LEU A 21 -16.20 -4.07 12.48
N GLY A 22 -16.77 -5.20 12.93
CA GLY A 22 -17.88 -5.23 13.88
C GLY A 22 -19.25 -4.90 13.27
N ILE A 23 -19.37 -4.97 11.94
CA ILE A 23 -20.58 -4.60 11.20
C ILE A 23 -21.56 -5.79 11.23
N SER A 24 -22.61 -5.66 12.03
CA SER A 24 -23.55 -6.76 12.33
C SER A 24 -24.62 -6.98 11.23
N ASP A 25 -24.89 -5.96 10.40
CA ASP A 25 -26.02 -5.95 9.45
C ASP A 25 -25.62 -6.23 7.98
N ALA A 26 -24.37 -6.59 7.68
CA ALA A 26 -23.91 -6.88 6.31
C ALA A 26 -24.43 -8.22 5.73
N VAL A 27 -25.48 -8.81 6.32
CA VAL A 27 -26.01 -10.13 5.96
C VAL A 27 -27.05 -9.97 4.85
N GLY A 28 -26.58 -9.61 3.65
CA GLY A 28 -27.45 -9.29 2.52
C GLY A 28 -26.92 -9.64 1.13
N GLY A 29 -25.82 -10.39 0.98
CA GLY A 29 -25.32 -10.82 -0.34
C GLY A 29 -24.85 -9.70 -1.28
N GLU A 30 -24.95 -8.43 -0.85
CA GLU A 30 -24.42 -7.25 -1.53
C GLU A 30 -22.99 -6.97 -1.03
N THR A 31 -22.15 -6.44 -1.91
CA THR A 31 -20.74 -6.09 -1.61
C THR A 31 -20.75 -4.85 -0.74
N LEU A 32 -20.14 -4.92 0.45
CA LEU A 32 -20.02 -3.78 1.37
C LEU A 32 -19.19 -2.69 0.69
N THR A 33 -19.78 -1.51 0.54
CA THR A 33 -19.14 -0.31 -0.04
C THR A 33 -18.42 0.50 1.04
N LEU A 34 -17.49 1.37 0.63
CA LEU A 34 -16.81 2.27 1.57
C LEU A 34 -17.80 3.21 2.27
N SER A 35 -18.81 3.68 1.53
CA SER A 35 -19.88 4.52 2.07
C SER A 35 -20.70 3.82 3.15
N GLU A 36 -20.99 2.52 2.98
CA GLU A 36 -21.67 1.70 3.99
C GLU A 36 -20.78 1.45 5.21
N MET A 37 -19.49 1.16 4.99
CA MET A 37 -18.52 1.02 6.09
C MET A 37 -18.45 2.29 6.93
N LYS A 38 -18.36 3.46 6.29
CA LYS A 38 -18.33 4.75 6.98
C LYS A 38 -19.58 5.03 7.81
N THR A 39 -20.74 4.55 7.37
CA THR A 39 -21.99 4.71 8.13
C THR A 39 -22.08 3.73 9.31
N ALA A 40 -21.46 2.56 9.19
CA ALA A 40 -21.55 1.49 10.16
C ALA A 40 -20.47 1.54 11.26
N VAL A 41 -19.34 2.16 10.98
CA VAL A 41 -18.24 2.32 11.94
C VAL A 41 -18.49 3.55 12.81
N ASP A 42 -18.67 3.34 14.12
CA ASP A 42 -18.58 4.42 15.11
C ASP A 42 -17.10 4.78 15.27
N ALA A 43 -16.70 5.95 14.77
CA ALA A 43 -15.35 6.47 14.88
C ALA A 43 -15.09 7.00 16.29
N ASP A 44 -15.01 6.11 17.27
CA ASP A 44 -14.45 6.46 18.58
C ASP A 44 -12.93 6.55 18.43
N THR A 45 -12.42 7.78 18.42
CA THR A 45 -10.98 8.04 18.30
C THR A 45 -10.21 7.32 19.39
N THR A 46 -9.26 6.48 18.99
CA THR A 46 -8.46 5.73 19.95
C THR A 46 -7.35 6.64 20.52
N PRO A 47 -7.31 6.90 21.85
CA PRO A 47 -6.33 7.82 22.43
C PRO A 47 -4.87 7.45 22.16
N GLU A 48 -4.60 6.16 21.97
CA GLU A 48 -3.28 5.65 21.58
C GLU A 48 -2.86 6.20 20.22
N PHE A 49 -3.69 6.10 19.19
CA PHE A 49 -3.38 6.59 17.84
C PHE A 49 -3.12 8.10 17.80
N ALA A 50 -3.92 8.88 18.52
CA ALA A 50 -3.69 10.30 18.66
C ALA A 50 -2.32 10.60 19.32
N SER A 51 -1.97 9.86 20.37
CA SER A 51 -0.69 10.03 21.06
C SER A 51 0.51 9.66 20.17
N LEU A 52 0.38 8.60 19.36
CA LEU A 52 1.40 8.18 18.40
C LEU A 52 1.61 9.22 17.30
N GLY A 53 0.52 9.78 16.76
CA GLY A 53 0.57 10.78 15.69
C GLY A 53 1.21 12.08 16.17
N GLU A 54 0.83 12.53 17.38
CA GLU A 54 1.44 13.70 18.03
C GLU A 54 2.95 13.50 18.24
N ALA A 55 3.37 12.32 18.71
CA ALA A 55 4.78 11.99 18.90
C ALA A 55 5.57 12.03 17.59
N ILE A 56 5.02 11.45 16.52
CA ILE A 56 5.63 11.47 15.17
C ILE A 56 5.74 12.90 14.64
N ARG A 57 4.68 13.72 14.77
CA ARG A 57 4.71 15.14 14.37
C ARG A 57 5.79 15.91 15.12
N SER A 58 5.88 15.71 16.43
CA SER A 58 6.84 16.42 17.28
C SER A 58 8.29 16.04 16.98
N ASP A 59 8.59 14.78 16.65
CA ASP A 59 9.97 14.34 16.37
C ASP A 59 10.48 14.82 15.00
N LEU A 60 9.56 15.05 14.07
CA LEU A 60 9.86 15.37 12.67
C LEU A 60 9.61 16.84 12.31
N GLU A 61 9.21 17.66 13.29
CA GLU A 61 8.90 19.08 13.08
C GLU A 61 10.07 19.81 12.41
N GLY A 62 9.78 20.43 11.25
CA GLY A 62 10.74 21.22 10.49
C GLY A 62 11.87 20.43 9.82
N ARG A 63 11.81 19.09 9.81
CA ARG A 63 12.81 18.23 9.15
C ARG A 63 12.45 17.89 7.70
N LEU A 64 11.16 17.82 7.39
CA LEU A 64 10.66 17.37 6.09
C LEU A 64 10.62 18.51 5.05
N ASP A 65 10.98 18.18 3.81
CA ASP A 65 10.90 19.07 2.65
C ASP A 65 9.50 19.02 2.04
N VAL A 66 8.69 19.99 2.44
CA VAL A 66 7.30 20.14 2.03
C VAL A 66 7.16 20.26 0.51
N ASP A 67 8.04 20.99 -0.17
CA ASP A 67 7.95 21.23 -1.61
C ASP A 67 8.30 19.96 -2.40
N LEU A 68 9.30 19.19 -1.92
CA LEU A 68 9.63 17.88 -2.46
C LEU A 68 8.45 16.91 -2.32
N LEU A 69 7.86 16.82 -1.13
CA LEU A 69 6.75 15.90 -0.86
C LEU A 69 5.51 16.26 -1.70
N ARG A 70 5.13 17.54 -1.83
CA ARG A 70 4.03 17.96 -2.71
C ARG A 70 4.29 17.65 -4.17
N SER A 71 5.50 17.95 -4.66
CA SER A 71 5.87 17.64 -6.04
C SER A 71 5.81 16.14 -6.30
N ALA A 72 6.37 15.34 -5.40
CA ALA A 72 6.38 13.90 -5.55
C ALA A 72 4.98 13.29 -5.45
N LEU A 73 4.10 13.83 -4.60
CA LEU A 73 2.71 13.41 -4.51
C LEU A 73 1.95 13.66 -5.83
N SER A 74 2.13 14.85 -6.42
CA SER A 74 1.56 15.16 -7.74
C SER A 74 2.12 14.25 -8.84
N ASP A 75 3.42 13.94 -8.79
CA ASP A 75 4.05 13.06 -9.77
C ASP A 75 3.59 11.60 -9.60
N LEU A 76 3.39 11.13 -8.36
CA LEU A 76 2.80 9.81 -8.07
C LEU A 76 1.38 9.70 -8.62
N ALA A 77 0.55 10.72 -8.42
CA ALA A 77 -0.80 10.75 -8.98
C ALA A 77 -0.77 10.62 -10.52
N ALA A 78 0.15 11.31 -11.18
CA ALA A 78 0.32 11.20 -12.62
C ALA A 78 0.80 9.80 -13.07
N GLN A 79 1.65 9.12 -12.28
CA GLN A 79 2.05 7.74 -12.58
C GLN A 79 0.90 6.74 -12.38
N ILE A 80 0.04 6.96 -11.39
CA ILE A 80 -1.17 6.13 -11.17
C ILE A 80 -2.13 6.29 -12.36
N ASP A 81 -2.38 7.52 -12.81
CA ASP A 81 -3.23 7.79 -14.00
C ASP A 81 -2.66 7.18 -15.29
N ARG A 82 -1.33 7.08 -15.38
CA ARG A 82 -0.63 6.44 -16.50
C ARG A 82 -0.67 4.91 -16.45
N LEU A 83 -0.95 4.29 -15.30
CA LEU A 83 -0.85 2.83 -15.13
C LEU A 83 -1.68 2.02 -16.15
N PRO A 84 -2.91 2.42 -16.54
CA PRO A 84 -3.66 1.74 -17.60
C PRO A 84 -2.92 1.71 -18.95
N GLU A 85 -2.19 2.78 -19.31
CA GLU A 85 -1.36 2.81 -20.52
C GLU A 85 -0.23 1.79 -20.43
N VAL A 86 0.42 1.67 -19.26
CA VAL A 86 1.47 0.67 -19.03
C VAL A 86 0.90 -0.74 -19.20
N ARG A 87 -0.29 -1.00 -18.65
CA ARG A 87 -1.00 -2.28 -18.80
C ARG A 87 -1.36 -2.59 -20.25
N GLU A 88 -1.81 -1.60 -21.02
CA GLU A 88 -2.14 -1.75 -22.45
C GLU A 88 -0.90 -2.08 -23.30
N ARG A 89 0.27 -1.55 -22.94
CA ARG A 89 1.53 -1.89 -23.61
C ARG A 89 1.97 -3.33 -23.32
N GLY A 90 1.57 -3.88 -22.18
CA GLY A 90 1.86 -5.25 -21.77
C GLY A 90 3.34 -5.47 -21.48
N ILE A 91 3.92 -6.51 -22.06
CA ILE A 91 5.32 -6.88 -21.81
C ILE A 91 6.26 -5.82 -22.42
N PRO A 92 7.20 -5.26 -21.64
CA PRO A 92 8.21 -4.32 -22.14
C PRO A 92 8.96 -4.88 -23.35
N ARG A 93 9.11 -4.09 -24.41
CA ARG A 93 9.80 -4.52 -25.63
C ARG A 93 11.30 -4.28 -25.52
N GLY A 94 12.08 -4.87 -26.43
CA GLY A 94 13.52 -4.65 -26.47
C GLY A 94 14.29 -5.81 -27.09
N GLU A 95 15.32 -5.51 -27.87
CA GLU A 95 16.19 -6.55 -28.46
C GLU A 95 17.32 -6.97 -27.51
N ARG A 96 17.88 -6.02 -26.75
CA ARG A 96 19.02 -6.23 -25.84
C ARG A 96 18.68 -5.96 -24.38
N GLU A 97 17.86 -4.93 -24.17
CA GLU A 97 17.41 -4.48 -22.85
C GLU A 97 15.93 -4.07 -22.96
N PRO A 98 15.13 -4.25 -21.90
CA PRO A 98 13.73 -3.85 -21.90
C PRO A 98 13.57 -2.33 -21.95
N GLU A 99 12.49 -1.88 -22.57
CA GLU A 99 11.91 -0.55 -22.35
C GLU A 99 11.69 -0.32 -20.85
N VAL A 100 11.86 0.93 -20.42
CA VAL A 100 11.69 1.33 -19.02
C VAL A 100 10.23 1.78 -18.84
N LEU A 101 9.34 0.86 -18.47
CA LEU A 101 7.92 1.14 -18.28
C LEU A 101 7.56 1.22 -16.81
N TYR A 102 7.80 0.14 -16.08
CA TYR A 102 7.42 0.01 -14.68
C TYR A 102 8.36 0.78 -13.76
N ARG A 103 9.66 0.86 -14.09
CA ARG A 103 10.60 1.67 -13.32
C ARG A 103 10.23 3.16 -13.29
N GLU A 104 9.68 3.69 -14.38
CA GLU A 104 9.25 5.10 -14.41
C GLU A 104 8.08 5.38 -13.46
N LEU A 105 7.21 4.39 -13.21
CA LEU A 105 6.08 4.53 -12.29
C LEU A 105 6.50 4.84 -10.85
N VAL A 106 7.67 4.35 -10.44
CA VAL A 106 8.15 4.44 -9.05
C VAL A 106 9.24 5.48 -8.83
N GLU A 107 9.69 6.19 -9.88
CA GLU A 107 10.71 7.23 -9.75
C GLU A 107 10.33 8.33 -8.75
N PRO A 108 9.07 8.84 -8.71
CA PRO A 108 8.64 9.77 -7.66
C PRO A 108 8.73 9.15 -6.25
N GLY A 109 8.38 7.87 -6.12
CA GLY A 109 8.45 7.16 -4.84
C GLY A 109 9.88 6.99 -4.33
N TRP A 110 10.87 6.79 -5.21
CA TRP A 110 12.29 6.76 -4.81
C TRP A 110 12.76 8.11 -4.28
N ARG A 111 12.33 9.24 -4.88
CA ARG A 111 12.65 10.58 -4.34
C ARG A 111 12.10 10.78 -2.93
N VAL A 112 10.87 10.33 -2.69
CA VAL A 112 10.27 10.38 -1.34
C VAL A 112 11.06 9.47 -0.40
N TYR A 113 11.31 8.22 -0.79
CA TYR A 113 12.04 7.25 0.01
C TYR A 113 13.41 7.77 0.47
N ASP A 114 14.19 8.30 -0.47
CA ASP A 114 15.52 8.84 -0.19
C ASP A 114 15.44 10.02 0.79
N HIS A 115 14.48 10.94 0.57
CA HIS A 115 14.26 12.06 1.47
C HIS A 115 13.85 11.61 2.89
N LEU A 116 12.87 10.71 3.00
CA LEU A 116 12.40 10.18 4.28
C LEU A 116 13.53 9.44 5.04
N GLN A 117 14.39 8.73 4.31
CA GLN A 117 15.57 8.10 4.89
C GLN A 117 16.59 9.13 5.38
N GLU A 118 16.86 10.18 4.61
CA GLU A 118 17.82 11.24 4.97
C GLU A 118 17.43 12.00 6.24
N VAL A 119 16.14 12.12 6.53
CA VAL A 119 15.63 12.84 7.70
C VAL A 119 15.23 11.93 8.86
N ASP A 120 15.65 10.67 8.85
CA ASP A 120 15.33 9.64 9.86
C ASP A 120 13.81 9.46 10.10
N PHE A 121 12.98 9.76 9.10
CA PHE A 121 11.52 9.63 9.20
C PHE A 121 11.12 8.21 9.59
N PHE A 122 11.72 7.21 8.93
CA PHE A 122 11.37 5.83 9.16
C PHE A 122 11.74 5.35 10.57
N GLU A 123 12.85 5.82 11.13
CA GLU A 123 13.25 5.51 12.51
C GLU A 123 12.27 6.12 13.51
N SER A 124 11.88 7.39 13.30
CA SER A 124 10.85 8.06 14.12
C SER A 124 9.52 7.31 14.11
N VAL A 125 9.05 6.92 12.92
CA VAL A 125 7.76 6.22 12.80
C VAL A 125 7.85 4.82 13.41
N ASP A 126 8.95 4.08 13.21
CA ASP A 126 9.12 2.73 13.76
C ASP A 126 9.21 2.72 15.28
N ALA A 127 9.86 3.73 15.89
CA ALA A 127 9.91 3.90 17.34
C ALA A 127 8.54 4.13 17.97
N ASN A 128 7.57 4.61 17.18
CA ASN A 128 6.19 4.86 17.60
C ASN A 128 5.20 3.86 16.97
N ALA A 129 5.67 2.84 16.25
CA ALA A 129 4.80 1.88 15.59
C ALA A 129 4.40 0.74 16.55
N SER A 130 3.13 0.33 16.49
CA SER A 130 2.64 -0.87 17.16
C SER A 130 2.70 -2.08 16.22
N ARG A 131 2.69 -3.29 16.80
CA ARG A 131 2.50 -4.52 16.01
C ARG A 131 1.14 -4.51 15.32
N PHE A 132 1.05 -5.21 14.18
CA PHE A 132 -0.21 -5.51 13.50
C PHE A 132 -1.06 -6.54 14.24
N GLU A 133 -1.43 -6.24 15.49
CA GLU A 133 -2.37 -7.03 16.27
C GLU A 133 -3.81 -6.79 15.76
N PRO A 134 -4.74 -7.76 15.93
CA PRO A 134 -6.08 -7.66 15.36
C PRO A 134 -6.86 -6.40 15.76
N GLU A 135 -6.76 -5.98 17.03
CA GLU A 135 -7.40 -4.76 17.53
C GLU A 135 -6.81 -3.52 16.86
N TYR A 136 -5.48 -3.42 16.77
CA TYR A 136 -4.78 -2.31 16.13
C TYR A 136 -5.10 -2.20 14.63
N ILE A 137 -5.24 -3.34 13.94
CA ILE A 137 -5.67 -3.40 12.53
C ILE A 137 -7.10 -2.89 12.37
N ARG A 138 -8.02 -3.32 13.24
CA ARG A 138 -9.41 -2.85 13.21
C ARG A 138 -9.48 -1.34 13.44
N ASP A 139 -8.79 -0.85 14.46
CA ASP A 139 -8.82 0.57 14.83
C ASP A 139 -8.15 1.42 13.73
N THR A 140 -7.08 0.93 13.09
CA THR A 140 -6.50 1.53 11.88
C THR A 140 -7.53 1.65 10.76
N ALA A 141 -8.27 0.58 10.47
CA ALA A 141 -9.28 0.59 9.42
C ALA A 141 -10.43 1.56 9.75
N HIS A 142 -10.86 1.64 11.01
CA HIS A 142 -11.88 2.57 11.46
C HIS A 142 -11.48 4.03 11.24
N GLU A 143 -10.27 4.40 11.68
CA GLU A 143 -9.73 5.76 11.50
C GLU A 143 -9.52 6.10 10.03
N LEU A 144 -9.04 5.16 9.22
CA LEU A 144 -8.85 5.35 7.77
C LEU A 144 -10.19 5.57 7.05
N ILE A 145 -11.21 4.74 7.35
CA ILE A 145 -12.55 4.86 6.76
C ILE A 145 -13.22 6.18 7.19
N GLY A 146 -12.93 6.65 8.41
CA GLY A 146 -13.42 7.93 8.92
C GLY A 146 -12.69 9.17 8.37
N ALA A 147 -11.56 9.00 7.68
CA ALA A 147 -10.77 10.09 7.12
C ALA A 147 -11.23 10.45 5.71
N ASP A 148 -12.12 11.45 5.62
CA ASP A 148 -12.68 11.92 4.35
C ASP A 148 -11.63 12.47 3.39
N GLU A 149 -10.60 13.12 3.94
CA GLU A 149 -9.49 13.66 3.18
C GLU A 149 -8.70 12.54 2.50
N LEU A 150 -8.41 11.44 3.20
CA LEU A 150 -7.65 10.31 2.67
C LEU A 150 -8.42 9.54 1.60
N THR A 151 -9.70 9.25 1.87
CA THR A 151 -10.57 8.51 0.94
C THR A 151 -10.90 9.34 -0.31
N SER A 152 -11.10 10.65 -0.16
CA SER A 152 -11.29 11.57 -1.29
C SER A 152 -10.03 11.65 -2.15
N ALA A 153 -8.85 11.73 -1.54
CA ALA A 153 -7.60 11.81 -2.30
C ALA A 153 -7.30 10.53 -3.09
N LEU A 154 -7.66 9.35 -2.57
CA LEU A 154 -7.61 8.09 -3.35
C LEU A 154 -8.60 8.12 -4.53
N ALA A 155 -9.80 8.64 -4.33
CA ALA A 155 -10.78 8.78 -5.41
C ALA A 155 -10.26 9.71 -6.53
N GLU A 156 -9.62 10.82 -6.16
CA GLU A 156 -9.07 11.80 -7.11
C GLU A 156 -7.97 11.23 -8.01
N ILE A 157 -7.18 10.28 -7.50
CA ILE A 157 -6.13 9.61 -8.29
C ILE A 157 -6.64 8.32 -8.97
N GLY A 158 -7.95 8.09 -8.98
CA GLY A 158 -8.58 7.04 -9.78
C GLY A 158 -8.81 5.71 -9.06
N PHE A 159 -8.85 5.67 -7.72
CA PHE A 159 -9.37 4.53 -6.98
C PHE A 159 -10.88 4.66 -6.78
N ASP A 160 -11.66 3.81 -7.44
CA ASP A 160 -13.10 3.78 -7.23
C ASP A 160 -13.48 3.21 -5.85
N ASP A 161 -14.75 3.33 -5.46
CA ASP A 161 -15.24 2.86 -4.15
C ASP A 161 -14.94 1.37 -3.89
N ARG A 162 -14.99 0.54 -4.95
CA ARG A 162 -14.68 -0.88 -4.85
C ARG A 162 -13.19 -1.09 -4.65
N GLU A 163 -12.33 -0.40 -5.39
CA GLU A 163 -10.88 -0.48 -5.22
C GLU A 163 -10.45 0.02 -3.84
N GLN A 164 -11.05 1.11 -3.34
CA GLN A 164 -10.79 1.57 -1.96
C GLN A 164 -11.25 0.55 -0.92
N THR A 165 -12.39 -0.11 -1.15
CA THR A 165 -12.84 -1.22 -0.30
C THR A 165 -11.82 -2.35 -0.27
N VAL A 166 -11.21 -2.70 -1.41
CA VAL A 166 -10.15 -3.72 -1.46
C VAL A 166 -8.91 -3.26 -0.70
N LEU A 167 -8.51 -1.99 -0.78
CA LEU A 167 -7.40 -1.48 0.04
C LEU A 167 -7.69 -1.62 1.54
N VAL A 168 -8.93 -1.38 1.99
CA VAL A 168 -9.33 -1.63 3.38
C VAL A 168 -9.26 -3.13 3.71
N MET A 169 -9.67 -4.00 2.77
CA MET A 169 -9.56 -5.44 2.93
C MET A 169 -8.10 -5.90 3.03
N ASP A 170 -7.18 -5.29 2.29
CA ASP A 170 -5.74 -5.59 2.40
C ASP A 170 -5.26 -5.41 3.84
N ILE A 171 -5.80 -4.42 4.55
CA ILE A 171 -5.50 -4.18 5.96
C ILE A 171 -6.18 -5.22 6.86
N VAL A 172 -7.51 -5.37 6.77
CA VAL A 172 -8.28 -6.11 7.78
C VAL A 172 -8.31 -7.63 7.61
N ASN A 173 -8.08 -8.13 6.40
CA ASN A 173 -8.22 -9.55 6.08
C ASN A 173 -6.88 -10.31 6.11
N ASN A 174 -5.77 -9.60 6.31
CA ASN A 174 -4.41 -10.15 6.21
C ASN A 174 -3.66 -10.22 7.55
N ASN A 175 -4.34 -10.24 8.69
CA ASN A 175 -3.74 -10.26 10.03
C ASN A 175 -2.58 -11.26 10.20
N THR A 176 -2.71 -12.49 9.68
CA THR A 176 -1.66 -13.52 9.79
C THR A 176 -0.41 -13.20 8.96
N ARG A 177 -0.56 -12.50 7.84
CA ARG A 177 0.57 -12.07 7.01
C ARG A 177 1.22 -10.86 7.65
N LEU A 178 0.42 -9.86 8.00
CA LEU A 178 0.86 -8.63 8.64
C LEU A 178 1.53 -8.87 10.00
N SER A 179 1.11 -9.85 10.80
CA SER A 179 1.73 -10.14 12.10
C SER A 179 3.18 -10.65 12.02
N ARG A 180 3.65 -11.03 10.83
CA ARG A 180 5.07 -11.39 10.58
C ARG A 180 5.95 -10.16 10.41
N TRP A 181 5.33 -9.01 10.16
CA TRP A 181 5.99 -7.74 10.00
C TRP A 181 5.88 -6.98 11.31
N VAL A 182 7.01 -6.79 11.99
CA VAL A 182 7.04 -6.12 13.30
C VAL A 182 7.97 -4.89 13.26
N PRO A 183 7.69 -3.86 14.05
CA PRO A 183 8.65 -2.79 14.34
C PRO A 183 9.98 -3.38 14.82
N THR A 184 11.09 -2.68 14.56
CA THR A 184 12.44 -3.22 14.86
C THR A 184 12.64 -3.49 16.35
N ALA A 185 12.12 -2.61 17.22
CA ALA A 185 12.15 -2.77 18.67
C ALA A 185 11.36 -4.00 19.18
N GLU A 186 10.45 -4.51 18.36
CA GLU A 186 9.58 -5.64 18.68
C GLU A 186 10.08 -6.97 18.09
N ILE A 187 11.23 -6.97 17.42
CA ILE A 187 11.86 -8.21 16.94
C ILE A 187 12.36 -9.02 18.15
N PRO A 188 11.98 -10.30 18.29
CA PRO A 188 12.39 -11.12 19.43
C PRO A 188 13.91 -11.21 19.59
N GLU A 189 14.39 -11.23 20.83
CA GLU A 189 15.79 -11.51 21.12
C GLU A 189 16.19 -12.93 20.65
N GLY A 190 17.45 -13.09 20.25
CA GLY A 190 18.02 -14.40 19.89
C GLY A 190 17.71 -14.90 18.49
N VAL A 191 17.20 -14.04 17.59
CA VAL A 191 17.11 -14.34 16.16
C VAL A 191 18.51 -14.52 15.53
N GLU A 192 18.59 -15.28 14.44
CA GLU A 192 19.85 -15.66 13.79
C GLU A 192 20.57 -14.48 13.08
N PHE A 193 19.90 -13.34 12.91
CA PHE A 193 20.43 -12.16 12.23
C PHE A 193 20.63 -11.00 13.21
N ASN A 194 21.49 -10.03 12.85
CA ASN A 194 21.66 -8.82 13.65
C ASN A 194 20.48 -7.86 13.41
N VAL A 195 19.70 -7.61 14.46
CA VAL A 195 18.55 -6.71 14.45
C VAL A 195 18.95 -5.28 14.08
N GLU A 196 20.17 -4.85 14.42
CA GLU A 196 20.67 -3.50 14.08
C GLU A 196 20.81 -3.24 12.57
N PHE A 197 20.84 -4.29 11.75
CA PHE A 197 20.89 -4.16 10.29
C PHE A 197 19.53 -4.33 9.62
N VAL A 198 18.48 -4.53 10.41
CA VAL A 198 17.13 -4.63 9.89
C VAL A 198 16.55 -3.22 9.78
N PRO A 199 16.22 -2.73 8.57
CA PRO A 199 15.65 -1.39 8.44
C PRO A 199 14.29 -1.27 9.15
N PRO A 200 13.87 -0.08 9.59
CA PRO A 200 12.52 0.22 10.05
C PRO A 200 11.39 -0.39 9.22
N LEU A 201 10.27 -0.76 9.85
CA LEU A 201 9.12 -1.42 9.23
C LEU A 201 8.63 -0.68 7.98
N HIS A 202 8.37 0.62 8.10
CA HIS A 202 7.86 1.45 7.01
C HIS A 202 8.90 1.60 5.88
N GLN A 203 10.20 1.62 6.22
CA GLN A 203 11.27 1.64 5.22
C GLN A 203 11.32 0.33 4.44
N ARG A 204 11.18 -0.82 5.11
CA ARG A 204 11.14 -2.14 4.45
C ARG A 204 9.90 -2.26 3.56
N ALA A 205 8.75 -1.81 4.05
CA ALA A 205 7.49 -1.82 3.29
C ALA A 205 7.60 -0.93 2.03
N MET A 206 7.98 0.33 2.17
CA MET A 206 8.11 1.26 1.05
C MET A 206 9.20 0.81 0.06
N GLY A 207 10.40 0.52 0.55
CA GLY A 207 11.54 0.14 -0.28
C GLY A 207 11.30 -1.16 -1.04
N GLY A 208 10.66 -2.15 -0.41
CA GLY A 208 10.34 -3.40 -1.07
C GLY A 208 9.32 -3.23 -2.20
N ALA A 209 8.27 -2.41 -2.01
CA ALA A 209 7.29 -2.12 -3.06
C ALA A 209 7.95 -1.42 -4.27
N LEU A 210 8.79 -0.42 -4.00
CA LEU A 210 9.55 0.28 -5.04
C LEU A 210 10.48 -0.67 -5.82
N LEU A 211 11.13 -1.62 -5.14
CA LEU A 211 12.02 -2.60 -5.76
C LEU A 211 11.26 -3.63 -6.62
N TRP A 212 10.13 -4.16 -6.12
CA TRP A 212 9.31 -5.11 -6.86
C TRP A 212 8.83 -4.50 -8.18
N ILE A 213 8.29 -3.28 -8.15
CA ILE A 213 7.81 -2.60 -9.37
C ILE A 213 8.98 -2.26 -10.29
N ARG A 214 10.09 -1.71 -9.76
CA ARG A 214 11.27 -1.33 -10.56
C ARG A 214 11.87 -2.48 -11.37
N THR A 215 11.77 -3.71 -10.85
CA THR A 215 12.37 -4.89 -11.46
C THR A 215 11.46 -5.58 -12.49
N LEU A 216 10.18 -5.20 -12.57
CA LEU A 216 9.21 -5.79 -13.51
C LEU A 216 9.63 -5.64 -14.96
N ASP A 217 10.25 -4.51 -15.33
CA ASP A 217 10.72 -4.27 -16.70
C ASP A 217 11.59 -5.43 -17.20
N VAL A 218 12.53 -5.84 -16.35
CA VAL A 218 13.49 -6.91 -16.65
C VAL A 218 12.82 -8.27 -16.51
N HIS A 219 12.06 -8.49 -15.45
CA HIS A 219 11.41 -9.77 -15.20
C HIS A 219 10.45 -10.17 -16.32
N LEU A 220 9.52 -9.29 -16.68
CA LEU A 220 8.52 -9.55 -17.73
C LEU A 220 9.19 -9.77 -19.09
N TRP A 221 10.21 -8.98 -19.43
CA TRP A 221 10.94 -9.14 -20.68
C TRP A 221 11.68 -10.49 -20.74
N GLN A 222 12.35 -10.89 -19.66
CA GLN A 222 13.06 -12.18 -19.58
C GLN A 222 12.11 -13.38 -19.59
N LYS A 223 10.93 -13.25 -18.97
CA LYS A 223 9.94 -14.31 -18.82
C LYS A 223 8.83 -14.25 -19.85
N ARG A 224 8.94 -13.41 -20.88
CA ARG A 224 7.86 -13.10 -21.84
C ARG A 224 7.09 -14.30 -22.42
N VAL A 225 7.75 -15.44 -22.57
CA VAL A 225 7.15 -16.68 -23.11
C VAL A 225 6.22 -17.39 -22.12
N LEU A 226 6.27 -17.03 -20.84
CA LEU A 226 5.46 -17.59 -19.76
C LEU A 226 4.29 -16.67 -19.38
N ILE A 227 4.40 -15.37 -19.69
CA ILE A 227 3.43 -14.35 -19.26
C ILE A 227 2.11 -14.51 -20.02
N THR A 228 1.01 -14.38 -19.31
CA THR A 228 -0.36 -14.39 -19.85
C THR A 228 -1.03 -13.05 -19.57
N GLU A 229 -2.12 -12.74 -20.29
CA GLU A 229 -2.92 -11.53 -19.98
C GLU A 229 -3.44 -11.53 -18.55
N ARG A 230 -3.81 -12.70 -18.01
CA ARG A 230 -4.23 -12.82 -16.61
C ARG A 230 -3.12 -12.42 -15.63
N ILE A 231 -1.88 -12.86 -15.86
CA ILE A 231 -0.74 -12.44 -15.02
C ILE A 231 -0.53 -10.92 -15.07
N LEU A 232 -0.72 -10.30 -16.24
CA LEU A 232 -0.61 -8.84 -16.39
C LEU A 232 -1.78 -8.10 -15.74
N ASP A 233 -2.98 -8.69 -15.74
CA ASP A 233 -4.18 -8.17 -15.09
C ASP A 233 -4.10 -8.25 -13.57
N ASP A 234 -3.70 -9.40 -13.02
CA ASP A 234 -3.48 -9.61 -11.59
C ASP A 234 -2.40 -8.63 -11.11
N GLY A 235 -1.25 -8.60 -11.81
CA GLY A 235 -0.16 -7.69 -11.54
C GLY A 235 -0.48 -6.20 -11.66
N PHE A 236 -1.41 -5.82 -12.53
CA PHE A 236 -1.85 -4.41 -12.64
C PHE A 236 -2.46 -3.94 -11.32
N TRP A 237 -3.30 -4.77 -10.70
CA TRP A 237 -3.93 -4.44 -9.43
C TRP A 237 -2.88 -4.29 -8.33
N ASP A 238 -1.97 -5.25 -8.19
CA ASP A 238 -0.94 -5.21 -7.14
C ASP A 238 -0.07 -3.95 -7.25
N ILE A 239 0.28 -3.56 -8.49
CA ILE A 239 1.03 -2.33 -8.75
C ILE A 239 0.20 -1.10 -8.41
N LYS A 240 -1.09 -1.07 -8.79
CA LYS A 240 -1.98 0.03 -8.47
C LYS A 240 -2.08 0.19 -6.95
N ALA A 241 -2.37 -0.87 -6.22
CA ALA A 241 -2.47 -0.87 -4.77
C ALA A 241 -1.15 -0.45 -4.09
N MET A 242 0.01 -0.95 -4.54
CA MET A 242 1.30 -0.47 -4.05
C MET A 242 1.51 1.02 -4.30
N LEU A 243 1.18 1.54 -5.49
CA LEU A 243 1.27 2.99 -5.77
C LEU A 243 0.29 3.80 -4.90
N GLY A 244 -0.91 3.27 -4.62
CA GLY A 244 -1.87 3.86 -3.68
C GLY A 244 -1.32 3.91 -2.25
N GLY A 245 -0.68 2.84 -1.79
CA GLY A 245 0.03 2.81 -0.50
C GLY A 245 1.17 3.83 -0.45
N LEU A 246 1.98 3.95 -1.50
CA LEU A 246 3.04 4.97 -1.59
C LEU A 246 2.47 6.39 -1.54
N TYR A 247 1.33 6.62 -2.21
CA TYR A 247 0.64 7.90 -2.21
C TYR A 247 0.14 8.27 -0.82
N LEU A 248 -0.54 7.35 -0.11
CA LEU A 248 -1.00 7.56 1.27
C LEU A 248 0.16 7.81 2.24
N LEU A 249 1.25 7.05 2.14
CA LEU A 249 2.45 7.26 2.97
C LEU A 249 3.06 8.65 2.71
N THR A 250 3.16 9.05 1.45
CA THR A 250 3.70 10.37 1.04
C THR A 250 2.79 11.49 1.55
N MET A 251 1.48 11.30 1.50
CA MET A 251 0.51 12.25 2.05
C MET A 251 0.63 12.36 3.57
N ALA A 252 0.74 11.25 4.28
CA ALA A 252 0.96 11.24 5.72
C ALA A 252 2.27 11.96 6.11
N ALA A 253 3.35 11.75 5.35
CA ALA A 253 4.59 12.50 5.53
C ALA A 253 4.40 14.00 5.25
N LEU A 254 3.64 14.38 4.22
CA LEU A 254 3.34 15.78 3.95
C LEU A 254 2.52 16.43 5.08
N GLU A 255 1.56 15.70 5.65
CA GLU A 255 0.77 16.15 6.81
C GLU A 255 1.64 16.38 8.04
N VAL A 256 2.66 15.55 8.27
CA VAL A 256 3.67 15.78 9.31
C VAL A 256 4.47 17.05 9.03
N ALA A 257 4.82 17.30 7.76
CA ALA A 257 5.63 18.45 7.35
C ALA A 257 4.87 19.78 7.44
N ASP A 258 3.55 19.79 7.19
CA ASP A 258 2.69 20.98 7.13
C ASP A 258 1.74 21.08 8.34
N ALA A 259 2.30 21.03 9.55
CA ALA A 259 1.52 21.00 10.80
C ALA A 259 0.66 22.26 11.06
N THR A 260 0.84 23.33 10.29
CA THR A 260 0.04 24.57 10.42
C THR A 260 -1.35 24.49 9.79
N GLU A 261 -1.55 23.61 8.82
CA GLU A 261 -2.83 23.40 8.11
C GLU A 261 -3.14 21.90 8.00
N ALA A 262 -2.93 21.15 9.09
CA ALA A 262 -3.17 19.71 9.12
C ALA A 262 -4.61 19.39 8.69
N ALA A 263 -4.74 18.66 7.58
CA ALA A 263 -6.02 18.25 7.03
C ALA A 263 -6.58 17.02 7.76
N ILE A 264 -5.71 16.23 8.38
CA ILE A 264 -6.07 15.04 9.17
C ILE A 264 -5.64 15.17 10.64
N THR A 265 -6.39 14.52 11.52
CA THR A 265 -6.06 14.43 12.95
C THR A 265 -4.84 13.53 13.19
N ASP A 266 -4.24 13.61 14.38
CA ASP A 266 -3.13 12.73 14.76
C ASP A 266 -3.51 11.25 14.75
N SER A 267 -4.77 10.94 15.08
CA SER A 267 -5.26 9.56 15.01
C SER A 267 -5.29 9.04 13.58
N GLN A 268 -5.82 9.86 12.67
CA GLN A 268 -5.87 9.55 11.25
C GLN A 268 -4.48 9.53 10.60
N LEU A 269 -3.54 10.35 11.09
CA LEU A 269 -2.14 10.30 10.66
C LEU A 269 -1.52 8.94 10.99
N SER A 270 -1.65 8.49 12.23
CA SER A 270 -1.18 7.17 12.66
C SER A 270 -1.83 6.06 11.83
N ALA A 271 -3.13 6.16 11.58
CA ALA A 271 -3.85 5.22 10.75
C ALA A 271 -3.37 5.23 9.30
N ALA A 272 -3.08 6.39 8.71
CA ALA A 272 -2.56 6.52 7.35
C ALA A 272 -1.17 5.87 7.21
N LEU A 273 -0.28 6.06 8.18
CA LEU A 273 1.04 5.44 8.21
C LEU A 273 0.93 3.91 8.30
N THR A 274 0.13 3.41 9.25
CA THR A 274 -0.07 1.96 9.44
C THR A 274 -0.77 1.32 8.24
N ALA A 275 -1.84 1.93 7.73
CA ALA A 275 -2.60 1.45 6.59
C ALA A 275 -1.74 1.41 5.31
N SER A 276 -0.98 2.48 5.04
CA SER A 276 -0.10 2.51 3.88
C SER A 276 0.97 1.43 3.95
N ALA A 277 1.59 1.21 5.11
CA ALA A 277 2.53 0.11 5.30
C ALA A 277 1.87 -1.27 5.09
N ALA A 278 0.67 -1.48 5.63
CA ALA A 278 -0.06 -2.73 5.46
C ALA A 278 -0.40 -3.02 3.98
N ILE A 279 -0.93 -2.02 3.26
CA ILE A 279 -1.22 -2.11 1.82
C ILE A 279 0.05 -2.45 1.04
N LEU A 280 1.14 -1.73 1.32
CA LEU A 280 2.42 -1.98 0.67
C LEU A 280 2.88 -3.41 0.92
N ILE A 281 2.88 -3.88 2.18
CA ILE A 281 3.35 -5.22 2.56
C ILE A 281 2.55 -6.32 1.85
N VAL A 282 1.22 -6.23 1.88
CA VAL A 282 0.33 -7.23 1.30
C VAL A 282 0.55 -7.33 -0.20
N ASN A 283 0.55 -6.19 -0.90
CA ASN A 283 0.66 -6.19 -2.35
C ASN A 283 2.07 -6.52 -2.86
N GLN A 284 3.12 -6.37 -2.04
CA GLN A 284 4.46 -6.89 -2.35
C GLN A 284 4.53 -8.41 -2.31
N GLU A 285 3.80 -9.02 -1.38
CA GLU A 285 3.71 -10.46 -1.29
C GLU A 285 2.79 -11.01 -2.40
N ASP A 286 1.71 -10.30 -2.75
CA ASP A 286 0.78 -10.68 -3.82
C ASP A 286 1.43 -10.58 -5.20
N ILE A 287 2.13 -9.47 -5.52
CA ILE A 287 2.84 -9.36 -6.80
C ILE A 287 3.90 -10.45 -6.99
N CYS A 288 4.51 -10.89 -5.89
CA CYS A 288 5.46 -12.00 -5.92
C CYS A 288 4.76 -13.31 -6.35
N SER A 289 3.58 -13.59 -5.78
CA SER A 289 2.75 -14.73 -6.17
C SER A 289 2.26 -14.61 -7.62
N ASP A 290 1.72 -13.45 -7.98
CA ASP A 290 0.87 -13.31 -9.15
C ASP A 290 1.67 -13.04 -10.43
N MET A 291 2.84 -12.39 -10.29
CA MET A 291 3.72 -12.08 -11.43
C MET A 291 5.06 -12.80 -11.43
N TYR A 292 5.69 -13.00 -10.25
CA TYR A 292 7.06 -13.53 -10.18
C TYR A 292 7.12 -15.05 -10.11
N HIS A 293 6.26 -15.66 -9.30
CA HIS A 293 6.25 -17.10 -9.09
C HIS A 293 5.32 -17.82 -10.06
N ILE A 294 5.68 -17.81 -11.35
CA ILE A 294 4.85 -18.37 -12.41
C ILE A 294 4.86 -19.92 -12.35
N THR A 295 3.72 -20.52 -12.02
CA THR A 295 3.52 -21.98 -12.00
C THR A 295 3.09 -22.54 -13.37
N GLU A 296 3.04 -23.87 -13.50
CA GLU A 296 2.58 -24.56 -14.71
C GLU A 296 1.12 -24.25 -15.07
N GLU A 297 0.27 -24.02 -14.07
CA GLU A 297 -1.14 -23.68 -14.24
C GLU A 297 -1.35 -22.22 -14.70
N MET A 298 -0.38 -21.34 -14.39
CA MET A 298 -0.44 -19.92 -14.70
C MET A 298 0.16 -19.59 -16.06
N ARG A 299 1.24 -20.29 -16.43
CA ARG A 299 2.04 -19.92 -17.60
C ARG A 299 1.29 -20.10 -18.91
N ALA A 300 1.74 -19.35 -19.92
CA ALA A 300 1.31 -19.57 -21.29
C ALA A 300 1.59 -21.02 -21.75
N PRO A 301 0.71 -21.62 -22.59
CA PRO A 301 0.91 -22.97 -23.11
C PRO A 301 2.25 -23.12 -23.82
N SER A 302 2.89 -24.28 -23.65
CA SER A 302 4.11 -24.59 -24.41
C SER A 302 3.76 -24.85 -25.88
N GLU A 303 4.42 -24.15 -26.80
CA GLU A 303 4.34 -24.41 -28.24
C GLU A 303 5.05 -25.71 -28.65
N ALA A 304 5.87 -26.31 -27.78
CA ALA A 304 6.64 -27.53 -28.06
C ALA A 304 5.83 -28.83 -27.90
N ARG A 305 4.55 -28.86 -28.30
CA ARG A 305 3.71 -30.06 -28.32
C ARG A 305 3.60 -30.70 -29.69
#